data_AF-A0A399E444-F1
#
_entry.id   AF-A0A399E444-F1
#
_cell.length_a   1.000
_cell.length_b   1.000
_cell.length_c   1.000
_cell.angle_alpha   90.00
_cell.angle_beta   90.00
_cell.angle_gamma   90.00
#
_symmetry.space_group_name_H-M   'P 1'
#
loop_
_entity.id
_entity.type
_entity.pdbx_description
1 polymer ?
#
loop_
_entity_poly.entity_id
_entity_poly.type
_entity_poly.pdbx_seq_one_letter_code
_entity_poly.pdbx_strand_id
1 'polypeptide(L)'
;MSPTLSVLQAVNWNRPDDAYTKMFWDQNVRQFWVDEEIPLADDKLTWITLSKEEQRVYEQVLAGLTLLDTVQGSVGMPLLSQHIESLQAKAVMGFMGAMEHMHAKSYSSIFSTLCTSERIGELFDWVRSEPVLQEKQVFVHRRYLGVQDDSSLYLGLAASVLLESFLFYSGFFYPLLLAGQGRMTNSGEIINLIIRDESIHGVYVGLLAQEVYARLPEATQRAAREGVYRMLEHLAGLEERYSRMLYTPLGLEEAVITFSRYNADKALMNLGLEPYFGVAADAVNPVVLAGLRTETKNHDFFSTKGNGYVKAIRVEPITDEDFIFEGLQPEYQPVTKRDGRVVPFDELRIVRAVERAGDACGVALDPGVIERHILNPIKRKAQRQGLHIEEIQDLVEEGLMQSYPAVARAYILYREERARRRGLA
;
A
#
# COMPACT_ATOMS: atom_id res chain seq x y z
N MET A 1 19.17 40.33 -1.90
CA MET A 1 20.07 39.20 -1.58
C MET A 1 19.82 38.13 -2.62
N SER A 2 20.82 37.79 -3.44
CA SER A 2 20.68 36.64 -4.34
C SER A 2 20.48 35.39 -3.49
N PRO A 3 19.52 34.51 -3.82
CA PRO A 3 19.35 33.27 -3.07
C PRO A 3 20.64 32.47 -3.23
N THR A 4 21.34 32.20 -2.12
CA THR A 4 22.38 31.18 -2.09
C THR A 4 21.70 29.86 -2.45
N LEU A 5 21.91 29.41 -3.68
CA LEU A 5 21.50 28.07 -4.11
C LEU A 5 22.20 27.09 -3.18
N SER A 6 21.44 26.45 -2.30
CA SER A 6 21.90 25.28 -1.55
C SER A 6 22.44 24.25 -2.53
N VAL A 7 23.54 23.59 -2.18
CA VAL A 7 24.12 22.53 -3.01
C VAL A 7 23.05 21.46 -3.26
N LEU A 8 22.73 21.22 -4.54
CA LEU A 8 21.79 20.17 -4.93
C LEU A 8 22.39 18.80 -4.62
N GLN A 9 21.57 17.89 -4.10
CA GLN A 9 21.97 16.54 -3.72
C GLN A 9 21.34 15.50 -4.65
N ALA A 10 22.08 14.43 -4.95
CA ALA A 10 21.57 13.27 -5.66
C ALA A 10 21.00 12.24 -4.68
N VAL A 11 19.91 11.57 -5.06
CA VAL A 11 19.36 10.44 -4.29
C VAL A 11 20.36 9.28 -4.27
N ASN A 12 20.57 8.67 -3.10
CA ASN A 12 21.48 7.52 -2.94
C ASN A 12 20.75 6.31 -2.34
N TRP A 13 20.19 5.47 -3.20
CA TRP A 13 19.50 4.23 -2.78
C TRP A 13 20.41 3.15 -2.17
N ASN A 14 21.74 3.30 -2.22
CA ASN A 14 22.67 2.38 -1.54
C ASN A 14 22.80 2.69 -0.04
N ARG A 15 22.26 3.82 0.41
CA ARG A 15 22.20 4.22 1.81
C ARG A 15 20.75 4.59 2.14
N PRO A 16 19.96 3.65 2.72
CA PRO A 16 18.58 3.93 3.10
C PRO A 16 18.49 5.13 4.05
N ASP A 17 17.52 6.01 3.81
CA ASP A 17 17.23 7.15 4.70
C ASP A 17 16.48 6.69 5.96
N ASP A 18 15.66 5.65 5.81
CA ASP A 18 14.86 5.01 6.86
C ASP A 18 14.77 3.48 6.63
N ALA A 19 13.96 2.79 7.43
CA ALA A 19 13.82 1.33 7.38
C ALA A 19 12.78 0.81 6.37
N TYR A 20 11.88 1.66 5.86
CA TYR A 20 10.68 1.20 5.16
C TYR A 20 10.54 1.75 3.72
N THR A 21 11.03 2.94 3.41
CA THR A 21 10.84 3.62 2.11
C THR A 21 11.29 2.77 0.93
N LYS A 22 12.40 2.04 1.06
CA LYS A 22 12.87 1.13 0.01
C LYS A 22 11.92 -0.06 -0.22
N MET A 23 11.31 -0.58 0.84
CA MET A 23 10.31 -1.65 0.75
C MET A 23 9.06 -1.15 0.04
N PHE A 24 8.57 0.05 0.41
CA PHE A 24 7.42 0.67 -0.24
C PHE A 24 7.68 0.98 -1.72
N TRP A 25 8.88 1.44 -2.07
CA TRP A 25 9.31 1.58 -3.46
C TRP A 25 9.19 0.26 -4.23
N ASP A 26 9.79 -0.81 -3.70
CA ASP A 26 9.77 -2.11 -4.36
C ASP A 26 8.35 -2.66 -4.52
N GLN A 27 7.50 -2.47 -3.50
CA GLN A 27 6.13 -2.94 -3.52
C GLN A 27 5.27 -2.19 -4.54
N ASN A 28 5.36 -0.86 -4.57
CA ASN A 28 4.70 -0.03 -5.58
C ASN A 28 5.09 -0.46 -7.00
N VAL A 29 6.38 -0.66 -7.26
CA VAL A 29 6.86 -1.08 -8.58
C VAL A 29 6.38 -2.50 -8.95
N ARG A 30 6.35 -3.43 -8.00
CA ARG A 30 5.85 -4.80 -8.23
C ARG A 30 4.37 -4.85 -8.58
N GLN A 31 3.61 -3.87 -8.14
CA GLN A 31 2.18 -3.78 -8.34
C GLN A 31 1.80 -2.97 -9.58
N PHE A 32 2.75 -2.41 -10.32
CA PHE A 32 2.47 -1.68 -11.54
C PHE A 32 1.54 -2.47 -12.48
N TRP A 33 0.50 -1.80 -12.97
CA TRP A 33 -0.49 -2.34 -13.89
C TRP A 33 -0.93 -1.26 -14.88
N VAL A 34 -1.51 -1.70 -16.00
CA VAL A 34 -2.15 -0.81 -16.98
C VAL A 34 -3.55 -1.31 -17.30
N ASP A 35 -4.49 -0.40 -17.52
CA ASP A 35 -5.90 -0.73 -17.72
C ASP A 35 -6.15 -1.55 -19.00
N GLU A 36 -5.29 -1.44 -20.02
CA GLU A 36 -5.38 -2.20 -21.26
C GLU A 36 -5.24 -3.72 -21.09
N GLU A 37 -4.71 -4.18 -19.95
CA GLU A 37 -4.56 -5.62 -19.66
C GLU A 37 -5.89 -6.28 -19.25
N ILE A 38 -6.92 -5.49 -18.96
CA ILE A 38 -8.21 -6.00 -18.49
C ILE A 38 -9.25 -5.97 -19.62
N PRO A 39 -9.91 -7.11 -19.96
CA PRO A 39 -10.85 -7.19 -21.07
C PRO A 39 -12.23 -6.61 -20.72
N LEU A 40 -12.31 -5.28 -20.57
CA LEU A 40 -13.53 -4.56 -20.16
C LEU A 40 -14.75 -4.80 -21.07
N ALA A 41 -14.53 -5.17 -22.34
CA ALA A 41 -15.61 -5.43 -23.29
C ALA A 41 -16.56 -6.55 -22.83
N ASP A 42 -16.09 -7.47 -21.98
CA ASP A 42 -16.85 -8.61 -21.48
C ASP A 42 -17.93 -8.19 -20.47
N ASP A 43 -17.83 -6.98 -19.90
CA ASP A 43 -18.85 -6.43 -18.99
C ASP A 43 -20.08 -5.85 -19.73
N LYS A 44 -20.02 -5.65 -21.05
CA LYS A 44 -21.09 -4.96 -21.83
C LYS A 44 -22.45 -5.64 -21.70
N LEU A 45 -22.50 -6.97 -21.74
CA LEU A 45 -23.76 -7.72 -21.62
C LEU A 45 -24.37 -7.56 -20.23
N THR A 46 -23.54 -7.58 -19.18
CA THR A 46 -24.02 -7.32 -17.82
C THR A 46 -24.49 -5.88 -17.68
N TRP A 47 -23.74 -4.93 -18.23
CA TRP A 47 -24.05 -3.49 -18.19
C TRP A 47 -25.45 -3.16 -18.74
N ILE A 48 -25.82 -3.72 -19.91
CA ILE A 48 -27.13 -3.46 -20.52
C ILE A 48 -28.31 -4.06 -19.72
N THR A 49 -28.05 -5.00 -18.81
CA THR A 49 -29.08 -5.59 -17.93
C THR A 49 -29.30 -4.81 -16.65
N LEU A 50 -28.39 -3.89 -16.30
CA LEU A 50 -28.55 -3.02 -15.14
C LEU A 50 -29.74 -2.07 -15.33
N SER A 51 -30.43 -1.73 -14.24
CA SER A 51 -31.45 -0.67 -14.26
C SER A 51 -30.81 0.69 -14.57
N LYS A 52 -31.62 1.67 -14.99
CA LYS A 52 -31.13 3.03 -15.23
C LYS A 52 -30.53 3.66 -13.97
N GLU A 53 -31.12 3.39 -12.81
CA GLU A 53 -30.64 3.83 -11.52
C GLU A 53 -29.33 3.14 -11.14
N GLU A 54 -29.21 1.82 -11.36
CA GLU A 54 -27.97 1.09 -11.15
C GLU A 54 -26.84 1.66 -12.03
N GLN A 55 -27.11 1.89 -13.33
CA GLN A 55 -26.15 2.50 -14.26
C GLN A 55 -25.76 3.91 -13.83
N ARG A 56 -26.74 4.75 -13.48
CA ARG A 56 -26.50 6.14 -13.04
C ARG A 56 -25.59 6.18 -11.82
N VAL A 57 -25.85 5.36 -10.81
CA VAL A 57 -25.03 5.31 -9.59
C VAL A 57 -23.63 4.83 -9.92
N TYR A 58 -23.50 3.75 -10.71
CA TYR A 58 -22.21 3.22 -11.14
C TYR A 58 -21.37 4.26 -11.89
N GLU A 59 -21.97 4.98 -12.84
CA GLU A 59 -21.29 6.03 -13.59
C GLU A 59 -20.86 7.21 -12.70
N GLN A 60 -21.77 7.69 -11.84
CA GLN A 60 -21.51 8.85 -10.99
C GLN A 60 -20.45 8.55 -9.93
N VAL A 61 -20.40 7.32 -9.41
CA VAL A 61 -19.35 6.96 -8.44
C VAL A 61 -17.99 6.92 -9.13
N LEU A 62 -17.87 6.30 -10.30
CA LEU A 62 -16.60 6.27 -11.05
C LEU A 62 -16.16 7.68 -11.48
N ALA A 63 -17.11 8.55 -11.86
CA ALA A 63 -16.80 9.92 -12.25
C ALA A 63 -16.33 10.76 -11.04
N GLY A 64 -16.92 10.50 -9.86
CA GLY A 64 -16.47 11.06 -8.59
C GLY A 64 -15.05 10.62 -8.25
N LEU A 65 -14.75 9.31 -8.32
CA LEU A 65 -13.41 8.78 -8.07
C LEU A 65 -12.37 9.38 -9.03
N THR A 66 -12.73 9.52 -10.32
CA THR A 66 -11.87 10.16 -11.34
C THR A 66 -11.41 11.56 -10.90
N LEU A 67 -12.29 12.36 -10.27
CA LEU A 67 -11.91 13.69 -9.76
C LEU A 67 -10.90 13.59 -8.61
N LEU A 68 -11.13 12.65 -7.67
CA LEU A 68 -10.27 12.48 -6.51
C LEU A 68 -8.84 12.09 -6.94
N ASP A 69 -8.72 11.03 -7.75
CA ASP A 69 -7.45 10.56 -8.33
C ASP A 69 -6.76 11.67 -9.15
N THR A 70 -7.52 12.42 -9.96
CA THR A 70 -6.98 13.52 -10.77
C THR A 70 -6.27 14.55 -9.89
N VAL A 71 -6.92 15.00 -8.82
CA VAL A 71 -6.32 16.01 -7.93
C VAL A 71 -5.22 15.40 -7.07
N GLN A 72 -5.33 14.13 -6.68
CA GLN A 72 -4.30 13.48 -5.88
C GLN A 72 -2.99 13.33 -6.66
N GLY A 73 -3.05 12.86 -7.90
CA GLY A 73 -1.88 12.75 -8.78
C GLY A 73 -1.30 14.09 -9.22
N SER A 74 -2.16 15.07 -9.57
CA SER A 74 -1.69 16.35 -10.12
C SER A 74 -1.35 17.42 -9.09
N VAL A 75 -1.88 17.30 -7.86
CA VAL A 75 -1.74 18.31 -6.82
C VAL A 75 -1.30 17.71 -5.48
N GLY A 76 -2.00 16.70 -4.97
CA GLY A 76 -1.72 16.11 -3.65
C GLY A 76 -0.29 15.62 -3.50
N MET A 77 0.07 14.57 -4.24
CA MET A 77 1.41 13.98 -4.21
C MET A 77 2.52 14.98 -4.57
N PRO A 78 2.39 15.78 -5.66
CA PRO A 78 3.42 16.75 -6.03
C PRO A 78 3.64 17.86 -5.00
N LEU A 79 2.59 18.40 -4.37
CA LEU A 79 2.76 19.46 -3.38
C LEU A 79 3.30 18.92 -2.07
N LEU A 80 2.74 17.84 -1.54
CA LEU A 80 3.19 17.26 -0.28
C LEU A 80 4.64 16.80 -0.35
N SER A 81 5.04 16.15 -1.45
CA SER A 81 6.43 15.68 -1.63
C SER A 81 7.47 16.80 -1.64
N GLN A 82 7.10 18.04 -2.02
CA GLN A 82 8.03 19.17 -1.96
C GLN A 82 8.47 19.51 -0.54
N HIS A 83 7.61 19.25 0.45
CA HIS A 83 7.86 19.50 1.87
C HIS A 83 8.51 18.33 2.60
N ILE A 84 8.68 17.18 1.96
CA ILE A 84 9.44 16.05 2.50
C ILE A 84 10.94 16.31 2.30
N GLU A 85 11.79 15.87 3.24
CA GLU A 85 13.24 16.06 3.12
C GLU A 85 13.90 14.90 2.35
N SER A 86 13.54 13.66 2.68
CA SER A 86 14.13 12.46 2.05
C SER A 86 13.87 12.43 0.55
N LEU A 87 14.96 12.31 -0.22
CA LEU A 87 14.87 12.16 -1.68
C LEU A 87 14.35 10.78 -2.09
N GLN A 88 14.57 9.75 -1.26
CA GLN A 88 13.99 8.42 -1.47
C GLN A 88 12.47 8.48 -1.28
N ALA A 89 12.01 9.17 -0.24
CA ALA A 89 10.58 9.31 0.01
C ALA A 89 9.86 10.11 -1.09
N LYS A 90 10.49 11.17 -1.60
CA LYS A 90 10.00 11.92 -2.77
C LYS A 90 9.84 11.04 -4.00
N ALA A 91 10.76 10.10 -4.22
CA ALA A 91 10.67 9.19 -5.35
C ALA A 91 9.46 8.26 -5.22
N VAL A 92 9.19 7.72 -4.02
CA VAL A 92 7.99 6.92 -3.75
C VAL A 92 6.72 7.73 -3.99
N MET A 93 6.60 8.93 -3.42
CA MET A 93 5.44 9.79 -3.65
C MET A 93 5.28 10.19 -5.12
N GLY A 94 6.39 10.38 -5.84
CA GLY A 94 6.36 10.63 -7.29
C GLY A 94 5.84 9.44 -8.09
N PHE A 95 6.14 8.22 -7.67
CA PHE A 95 5.58 7.01 -8.26
C PHE A 95 4.08 6.88 -7.96
N MET A 96 3.69 7.07 -6.69
CA MET A 96 2.27 7.07 -6.28
C MET A 96 1.48 8.08 -7.10
N GLY A 97 1.96 9.32 -7.22
CA GLY A 97 1.32 10.35 -8.05
C GLY A 97 1.19 9.98 -9.54
N ALA A 98 2.10 9.16 -10.07
CA ALA A 98 1.95 8.61 -11.43
C ALA A 98 0.87 7.52 -11.48
N MET A 99 0.77 6.67 -10.45
CA MET A 99 -0.29 5.66 -10.34
C MET A 99 -1.68 6.29 -10.20
N GLU A 100 -1.84 7.39 -9.47
CA GLU A 100 -3.10 8.16 -9.44
C GLU A 100 -3.57 8.57 -10.86
N HIS A 101 -2.63 8.89 -11.77
CA HIS A 101 -2.97 9.18 -13.17
C HIS A 101 -3.39 7.92 -13.94
N MET A 102 -2.81 6.76 -13.62
CA MET A 102 -3.24 5.47 -14.16
C MET A 102 -4.63 5.09 -13.65
N HIS A 103 -4.92 5.31 -12.37
CA HIS A 103 -6.25 5.12 -11.78
C HIS A 103 -7.28 5.99 -12.50
N ALA A 104 -7.03 7.30 -12.59
CA ALA A 104 -7.91 8.25 -13.27
C ALA A 104 -8.18 7.86 -14.74
N LYS A 105 -7.14 7.43 -15.47
CA LYS A 105 -7.28 6.96 -16.86
C LYS A 105 -8.11 5.68 -16.93
N SER A 106 -7.95 4.74 -16.01
CA SER A 106 -8.64 3.46 -16.03
C SER A 106 -10.18 3.62 -15.99
N TYR A 107 -10.71 4.61 -15.27
CA TYR A 107 -12.15 4.90 -15.31
C TYR A 107 -12.61 5.36 -16.69
N SER A 108 -11.79 6.11 -17.41
CA SER A 108 -12.08 6.51 -18.81
C SER A 108 -12.13 5.29 -19.74
N SER A 109 -11.33 4.26 -19.48
CA SER A 109 -11.39 2.99 -20.22
C SER A 109 -12.67 2.21 -19.92
N ILE A 110 -13.14 2.22 -18.66
CA ILE A 110 -14.46 1.69 -18.30
C ILE A 110 -15.57 2.49 -19.02
N PHE A 111 -15.55 3.81 -18.95
CA PHE A 111 -16.56 4.66 -19.59
C PHE A 111 -16.63 4.51 -21.09
N SER A 112 -15.49 4.56 -21.79
CA SER A 112 -15.45 4.40 -23.25
C SER A 112 -15.90 3.02 -23.73
N THR A 113 -15.86 2.03 -22.84
CA THR A 113 -16.37 0.68 -23.11
C THR A 113 -17.88 0.59 -22.91
N LEU A 114 -18.43 1.23 -21.88
CA LEU A 114 -19.82 1.03 -21.43
C LEU A 114 -20.80 2.14 -21.83
N CYS A 115 -20.30 3.38 -22.00
CA CYS A 115 -21.09 4.59 -22.16
C CYS A 115 -20.86 5.23 -23.55
N THR A 116 -21.81 6.06 -23.99
CA THR A 116 -21.63 6.90 -25.19
C THR A 116 -20.81 8.15 -24.88
N SER A 117 -20.16 8.74 -25.88
CA SER A 117 -19.40 9.99 -25.69
C SER A 117 -20.26 11.15 -25.15
N GLU A 118 -21.54 11.21 -25.53
CA GLU A 118 -22.50 12.19 -25.01
C GLU A 118 -22.72 12.00 -23.51
N ARG A 119 -22.99 10.75 -23.08
CA ARG A 119 -23.19 10.42 -21.67
C ARG A 119 -21.94 10.70 -20.83
N ILE A 120 -20.75 10.42 -21.38
CA ILE A 120 -19.48 10.76 -20.73
C ILE A 120 -19.38 12.28 -20.52
N GLY A 121 -19.70 13.09 -21.55
CA GLY A 121 -19.73 14.55 -21.41
C GLY A 121 -20.65 15.02 -20.28
N GLU A 122 -21.86 14.49 -20.20
CA GLU A 122 -22.80 14.80 -19.11
C GLU A 122 -22.26 14.45 -17.72
N LEU A 123 -21.55 13.32 -17.59
CA LEU A 123 -20.95 12.90 -16.32
C LEU A 123 -19.87 13.87 -15.86
N PHE A 124 -18.99 14.32 -16.77
CA PHE A 124 -17.97 15.31 -16.42
C PHE A 124 -18.57 16.69 -16.14
N ASP A 125 -19.70 17.05 -16.77
CA ASP A 125 -20.47 18.25 -16.41
C ASP A 125 -21.07 18.14 -15.01
N TRP A 126 -21.62 16.97 -14.67
CA TRP A 126 -22.11 16.68 -13.32
C TRP A 126 -20.99 16.74 -12.28
N VAL A 127 -19.82 16.14 -12.53
CA VAL A 127 -18.66 16.22 -11.62
C VAL A 127 -18.27 17.67 -11.31
N ARG A 128 -18.30 18.56 -12.32
CA ARG A 128 -17.99 19.99 -12.15
C ARG A 128 -19.04 20.77 -11.36
N SER A 129 -20.30 20.33 -11.40
CA SER A 129 -21.43 21.09 -10.85
C SER A 129 -21.98 20.53 -9.54
N GLU A 130 -21.69 19.26 -9.20
CA GLU A 130 -22.20 18.58 -8.01
C GLU A 130 -21.61 19.20 -6.72
N PRO A 131 -22.43 19.93 -5.92
CA PRO A 131 -21.91 20.74 -4.82
C PRO A 131 -21.18 19.92 -3.75
N VAL A 132 -21.69 18.74 -3.39
CA VAL A 132 -21.10 17.96 -2.28
C VAL A 132 -19.76 17.35 -2.67
N LEU A 133 -19.64 16.88 -3.92
CA LEU A 133 -18.38 16.36 -4.48
C LEU A 133 -17.32 17.47 -4.57
N GLN A 134 -17.71 18.65 -5.04
CA GLN A 134 -16.80 19.80 -5.09
C GLN A 134 -16.41 20.29 -3.69
N GLU A 135 -17.35 20.34 -2.75
CA GLU A 135 -17.08 20.77 -1.37
C GLU A 135 -16.03 19.87 -0.69
N LYS A 136 -16.19 18.55 -0.78
CA LYS A 136 -15.21 17.62 -0.20
C LYS A 136 -13.84 17.73 -0.87
N GLN A 137 -13.78 17.86 -2.20
CA GLN A 137 -12.52 17.95 -2.91
C GLN A 137 -11.79 19.27 -2.63
N VAL A 138 -12.54 20.39 -2.58
CA VAL A 138 -11.98 21.69 -2.24
C VAL A 138 -11.45 21.71 -0.81
N PHE A 139 -12.10 21.03 0.13
CA PHE A 139 -11.62 20.92 1.51
C PHE A 139 -10.23 20.27 1.57
N VAL A 140 -10.07 19.11 0.92
CA VAL A 140 -8.80 18.37 0.85
C VAL A 140 -7.74 19.20 0.12
N HIS A 141 -8.08 19.74 -1.05
CA HIS A 141 -7.17 20.55 -1.85
C HIS A 141 -6.62 21.77 -1.08
N ARG A 142 -7.45 22.44 -0.27
CA ARG A 142 -7.00 23.55 0.59
C ARG A 142 -5.96 23.13 1.62
N ARG A 143 -5.98 21.88 2.10
CA ARG A 143 -4.94 21.37 3.02
C ARG A 143 -3.61 21.18 2.32
N TYR A 144 -3.62 20.74 1.06
CA TYR A 144 -2.40 20.62 0.26
C TYR A 144 -1.77 21.99 -0.04
N LEU A 145 -2.58 22.97 -0.45
CA LEU A 145 -2.10 24.33 -0.73
C LEU A 145 -1.68 25.10 0.53
N GLY A 146 -2.19 24.71 1.69
CA GLY A 146 -1.97 25.39 2.96
C GLY A 146 -0.70 24.97 3.70
N VAL A 147 0.14 24.10 3.13
CA VAL A 147 1.35 23.61 3.80
C VAL A 147 2.43 24.69 3.82
N GLN A 148 2.87 25.06 5.02
CA GLN A 148 3.89 26.09 5.24
C GLN A 148 4.92 25.69 6.31
N ASP A 149 4.56 24.79 7.21
CA ASP A 149 5.33 24.32 8.35
C ASP A 149 4.99 22.86 8.68
N ASP A 150 5.69 22.25 9.64
CA ASP A 150 5.45 20.84 10.01
C ASP A 150 4.01 20.60 10.52
N SER A 151 3.37 21.58 11.16
CA SER A 151 2.00 21.39 11.68
C SER A 151 0.98 21.34 10.56
N SER A 152 1.12 22.20 9.55
CA SER A 152 0.28 22.21 8.36
C SER A 152 0.63 21.06 7.41
N LEU A 153 1.90 20.64 7.34
CA LEU A 153 2.32 19.43 6.62
C LEU A 153 1.68 18.18 7.21
N TYR A 154 1.69 18.02 8.54
CA TYR A 154 1.01 16.90 9.20
C TYR A 154 -0.48 16.85 8.82
N LEU A 155 -1.17 17.99 8.85
CA LEU A 155 -2.58 18.06 8.46
C LEU A 155 -2.79 17.83 6.95
N GLY A 156 -1.83 18.22 6.10
CA GLY A 156 -1.83 17.94 4.67
C GLY A 156 -1.68 16.45 4.37
N LEU A 157 -0.72 15.78 5.01
CA LEU A 157 -0.52 14.33 4.92
C LEU A 157 -1.73 13.58 5.49
N ALA A 158 -2.28 14.02 6.63
CA ALA A 158 -3.49 13.43 7.18
C ALA A 158 -4.71 13.61 6.26
N ALA A 159 -4.83 14.75 5.55
CA ALA A 159 -5.88 14.92 4.54
C ALA A 159 -5.70 13.98 3.35
N SER A 160 -4.46 13.70 2.95
CA SER A 160 -4.12 12.70 1.93
C SER A 160 -4.54 11.30 2.36
N VAL A 161 -4.19 10.88 3.57
CA VAL A 161 -4.61 9.56 4.10
C VAL A 161 -6.13 9.47 4.21
N LEU A 162 -6.82 10.53 4.65
CA LEU A 162 -8.28 10.54 4.68
C LEU A 162 -8.91 10.48 3.28
N LEU A 163 -8.27 11.05 2.25
CA LEU A 163 -8.72 10.91 0.88
C LEU A 163 -8.61 9.44 0.43
N GLU A 164 -7.39 8.90 0.44
CA GLU A 164 -6.99 7.58 -0.08
C GLU A 164 -7.62 6.42 0.70
N SER A 165 -7.63 6.50 2.03
CA SER A 165 -8.08 5.43 2.92
C SER A 165 -9.54 5.58 3.40
N PHE A 166 -10.27 6.63 2.99
CA PHE A 166 -11.64 6.86 3.45
C PHE A 166 -12.58 7.44 2.37
N LEU A 167 -12.24 8.57 1.75
CA LEU A 167 -13.16 9.26 0.83
C LEU A 167 -13.41 8.49 -0.49
N PHE A 168 -12.45 7.71 -0.98
CA PHE A 168 -12.67 6.84 -2.14
C PHE A 168 -13.65 5.69 -1.86
N TYR A 169 -13.71 5.21 -0.61
CA TYR A 169 -14.40 3.96 -0.28
C TYR A 169 -15.92 4.04 -0.41
N SER A 170 -16.52 5.24 -0.34
CA SER A 170 -17.95 5.39 -0.67
C SER A 170 -18.21 5.08 -2.14
N GLY A 171 -17.29 5.43 -3.05
CA GLY A 171 -17.41 5.11 -4.47
C GLY A 171 -17.00 3.68 -4.82
N PHE A 172 -15.99 3.11 -4.13
CA PHE A 172 -15.57 1.71 -4.34
C PHE A 172 -16.64 0.69 -3.94
N PHE A 173 -17.54 1.03 -3.00
CA PHE A 173 -18.57 0.13 -2.50
C PHE A 173 -19.37 -0.55 -3.62
N TYR A 174 -19.82 0.21 -4.62
CA TYR A 174 -20.79 -0.29 -5.60
C TYR A 174 -20.16 -1.20 -6.67
N PRO A 175 -19.01 -0.85 -7.27
CA PRO A 175 -18.27 -1.79 -8.11
C PRO A 175 -17.88 -3.08 -7.38
N LEU A 176 -17.45 -2.99 -6.12
CA LEU A 176 -17.14 -4.19 -5.31
C LEU A 176 -18.37 -5.06 -5.09
N LEU A 177 -19.51 -4.44 -4.76
CA LEU A 177 -20.77 -5.16 -4.55
C LEU A 177 -21.20 -5.91 -5.82
N LEU A 178 -21.18 -5.24 -6.99
CA LEU A 178 -21.53 -5.88 -8.25
C LEU A 178 -20.56 -7.01 -8.60
N ALA A 179 -19.25 -6.75 -8.50
CA ALA A 179 -18.21 -7.73 -8.81
C ALA A 179 -18.31 -8.99 -7.94
N GLY A 180 -18.55 -8.82 -6.63
CA GLY A 180 -18.76 -9.92 -5.71
C GLY A 180 -20.06 -10.70 -5.96
N GLN A 181 -21.01 -10.13 -6.70
CA GLN A 181 -22.22 -10.80 -7.19
C GLN A 181 -22.04 -11.42 -8.58
N GLY A 182 -20.82 -11.42 -9.14
CA GLY A 182 -20.54 -11.92 -10.48
C GLY A 182 -20.99 -10.99 -11.61
N ARG A 183 -21.24 -9.71 -11.32
CA ARG A 183 -21.63 -8.67 -12.29
C ARG A 183 -20.50 -7.67 -12.45
N MET A 184 -20.28 -7.13 -13.64
CA MET A 184 -19.23 -6.10 -13.87
C MET A 184 -17.84 -6.54 -13.36
N THR A 185 -17.50 -7.82 -13.53
CA THR A 185 -16.34 -8.43 -12.85
C THR A 185 -15.01 -7.90 -13.37
N ASN A 186 -14.94 -7.49 -14.64
CA ASN A 186 -13.71 -6.95 -15.23
C ASN A 186 -13.47 -5.52 -14.76
N SER A 187 -14.50 -4.70 -14.73
CA SER A 187 -14.44 -3.37 -14.13
C SER A 187 -14.12 -3.45 -12.64
N GLY A 188 -14.71 -4.43 -11.94
CA GLY A 188 -14.38 -4.71 -10.55
C GLY A 188 -12.93 -5.16 -10.32
N GLU A 189 -12.28 -5.76 -11.32
CA GLU A 189 -10.85 -6.10 -11.24
C GLU A 189 -9.99 -4.83 -11.28
N ILE A 190 -10.32 -3.86 -12.13
CA ILE A 190 -9.66 -2.54 -12.12
C ILE A 190 -9.81 -1.89 -10.73
N ILE A 191 -11.00 -1.92 -10.15
CA ILE A 191 -11.22 -1.34 -8.81
C ILE A 191 -10.41 -2.07 -7.74
N ASN A 192 -10.26 -3.39 -7.82
CA ASN A 192 -9.41 -4.15 -6.91
C ASN A 192 -7.92 -3.76 -7.03
N LEU A 193 -7.43 -3.55 -8.26
CA LEU A 193 -6.05 -3.09 -8.50
C LEU A 193 -5.83 -1.69 -7.92
N ILE A 194 -6.78 -0.77 -8.10
CA ILE A 194 -6.75 0.56 -7.48
C ILE A 194 -6.72 0.45 -5.96
N ILE A 195 -7.62 -0.32 -5.34
CA ILE A 195 -7.67 -0.49 -3.87
C ILE A 195 -6.36 -1.03 -3.32
N ARG A 196 -5.73 -1.96 -4.05
CA ARG A 196 -4.42 -2.52 -3.67
C ARG A 196 -3.36 -1.41 -3.59
N ASP A 197 -3.32 -0.52 -4.58
CA ASP A 197 -2.37 0.58 -4.61
C ASP A 197 -2.71 1.63 -3.51
N GLU A 198 -3.99 2.04 -3.40
CA GLU A 198 -4.49 2.99 -2.38
C GLU A 198 -4.22 2.52 -0.94
N SER A 199 -4.27 1.21 -0.69
CA SER A 199 -3.97 0.65 0.63
C SER A 199 -2.51 0.93 1.04
N ILE A 200 -1.59 0.89 0.08
CA ILE A 200 -0.16 1.15 0.30
C ILE A 200 0.11 2.65 0.35
N HIS A 201 -0.57 3.44 -0.49
CA HIS A 201 -0.48 4.90 -0.45
C HIS A 201 -0.85 5.42 0.95
N GLY A 202 -2.03 5.01 1.45
CA GLY A 202 -2.54 5.43 2.75
C GLY A 202 -1.63 5.06 3.92
N VAL A 203 -1.05 3.86 3.91
CA VAL A 203 -0.11 3.42 4.96
C VAL A 203 1.19 4.22 4.88
N TYR A 204 1.78 4.35 3.68
CA TYR A 204 3.06 5.03 3.51
C TYR A 204 2.98 6.52 3.89
N VAL A 205 1.96 7.22 3.38
CA VAL A 205 1.72 8.62 3.71
C VAL A 205 1.36 8.78 5.19
N GLY A 206 0.69 7.79 5.77
CA GLY A 206 0.44 7.69 7.21
C GLY A 206 1.71 7.63 8.05
N LEU A 207 2.70 6.81 7.64
CA LEU A 207 4.01 6.74 8.29
C LEU A 207 4.75 8.09 8.20
N LEU A 208 4.76 8.72 7.01
CA LEU A 208 5.33 10.06 6.86
C LEU A 208 4.63 11.09 7.77
N ALA A 209 3.31 11.01 7.91
CA ALA A 209 2.55 11.87 8.82
C ALA A 209 2.95 11.64 10.28
N GLN A 210 3.13 10.40 10.70
CA GLN A 210 3.58 10.05 12.06
C GLN A 210 4.99 10.57 12.35
N GLU A 211 5.91 10.51 11.38
CA GLU A 211 7.25 11.09 11.52
C GLU A 211 7.19 12.62 11.67
N VAL A 212 6.41 13.30 10.82
CA VAL A 212 6.21 14.76 10.94
C VAL A 212 5.60 15.11 12.30
N TYR A 213 4.61 14.34 12.76
CA TYR A 213 3.98 14.52 14.07
C TYR A 213 4.99 14.37 15.22
N ALA A 214 5.87 13.37 15.17
CA ALA A 214 6.88 13.13 16.20
C ALA A 214 7.89 14.30 16.32
N ARG A 215 8.11 15.06 15.24
CA ARG A 215 8.96 16.26 15.24
C ARG A 215 8.25 17.51 15.80
N LEU A 216 6.92 17.50 15.91
CA LEU A 216 6.17 18.63 16.46
C LEU A 216 6.48 18.81 17.95
N PRO A 217 6.56 20.07 18.44
CA PRO A 217 6.59 20.34 19.86
C PRO A 217 5.40 19.71 20.60
N GLU A 218 5.64 19.17 21.80
CA GLU A 218 4.60 18.54 22.63
C GLU A 218 3.37 19.46 22.84
N ALA A 219 3.62 20.77 22.97
CA ALA A 219 2.57 21.79 23.11
C ALA A 219 1.62 21.88 21.90
N THR A 220 2.06 21.52 20.69
CA THR A 220 1.26 21.59 19.45
C THR A 220 0.74 20.24 19.00
N GLN A 221 1.33 19.13 19.44
CA GLN A 221 0.91 17.76 19.13
C GLN A 221 -0.58 17.50 19.45
N ARG A 222 -1.08 18.02 20.58
CA ARG A 222 -2.50 17.90 20.93
C ARG A 222 -3.39 18.62 19.92
N ALA A 223 -3.07 19.87 19.60
CA ALA A 223 -3.85 20.68 18.67
C ALA A 223 -3.83 20.11 17.24
N ALA A 224 -2.70 19.54 16.83
CA ALA A 224 -2.53 18.85 15.55
C ALA A 224 -3.44 17.62 15.47
N ARG A 225 -3.42 16.76 16.49
CA ARG A 225 -4.30 15.57 16.60
C ARG A 225 -5.78 15.96 16.59
N GLU A 226 -6.18 16.95 17.40
CA GLU A 226 -7.56 17.47 17.39
C GLU A 226 -7.93 18.06 16.01
N GLY A 227 -6.96 18.60 15.28
CA GLY A 227 -7.12 19.05 13.90
C GLY A 227 -7.53 17.93 12.96
N VAL A 228 -6.94 16.73 13.09
CA VAL A 228 -7.31 15.54 12.30
C VAL A 228 -8.73 15.10 12.58
N TYR A 229 -9.14 15.00 13.85
CA TYR A 229 -10.52 14.63 14.20
C TYR A 229 -11.53 15.64 13.67
N ARG A 230 -11.26 16.95 13.75
CA ARG A 230 -12.14 17.97 13.13
C ARG A 230 -12.24 17.83 11.62
N MET A 231 -11.15 17.44 10.93
CA MET A 231 -11.22 17.14 9.50
C MET A 231 -12.09 15.92 9.24
N LEU A 232 -11.89 14.84 9.99
CA LEU A 232 -12.66 13.62 9.90
C LEU A 232 -14.16 13.87 10.09
N GLU A 233 -14.56 14.58 11.14
CA GLU A 233 -15.96 14.89 11.42
C GLU A 233 -16.61 15.68 10.28
N HIS A 234 -15.91 16.68 9.76
CA HIS A 234 -16.40 17.48 8.64
C HIS A 234 -16.55 16.65 7.37
N LEU A 235 -15.52 15.87 7.03
CA LEU A 235 -15.51 14.99 5.86
C LEU A 235 -16.54 13.85 5.98
N ALA A 236 -16.75 13.28 7.16
CA ALA A 236 -17.78 12.28 7.40
C ALA A 236 -19.19 12.85 7.21
N GLY A 237 -19.43 14.09 7.65
CA GLY A 237 -20.69 14.80 7.37
C GLY A 237 -20.91 15.05 5.87
N LEU A 238 -19.84 15.27 5.10
CA LEU A 238 -19.89 15.39 3.64
C LEU A 238 -20.15 14.05 2.96
N GLU A 239 -19.42 13.01 3.36
CA GLU A 239 -19.57 11.65 2.82
C GLU A 239 -20.95 11.07 3.09
N GLU A 240 -21.56 11.36 4.24
CA GLU A 240 -22.94 10.96 4.50
C GLU A 240 -23.92 11.63 3.52
N ARG A 241 -23.79 12.95 3.27
CA ARG A 241 -24.62 13.64 2.28
C ARG A 241 -24.41 13.09 0.87
N TYR A 242 -23.16 12.87 0.49
CA TYR A 242 -22.78 12.35 -0.82
C TYR A 242 -23.31 10.92 -1.03
N SER A 243 -23.17 10.07 -0.02
CA SER A 243 -23.65 8.68 -0.05
C SER A 243 -25.18 8.64 -0.15
N ARG A 244 -25.91 9.45 0.63
CA ARG A 244 -27.37 9.51 0.52
C ARG A 244 -27.81 10.01 -0.86
N MET A 245 -27.17 11.04 -1.40
CA MET A 245 -27.48 11.55 -2.73
C MET A 245 -27.31 10.50 -3.84
N LEU A 246 -26.25 9.70 -3.77
CA LEU A 246 -25.99 8.66 -4.77
C LEU A 246 -26.87 7.43 -4.58
N TYR A 247 -26.94 6.91 -3.36
CA TYR A 247 -27.36 5.52 -3.09
C TYR A 247 -28.80 5.36 -2.59
N THR A 248 -29.48 6.43 -2.18
CA THR A 248 -30.91 6.35 -1.76
C THR A 248 -31.81 5.71 -2.83
N PRO A 249 -31.65 5.98 -4.14
CA PRO A 249 -32.45 5.30 -5.17
C PRO A 249 -32.26 3.78 -5.23
N LEU A 250 -31.14 3.26 -4.71
CA LEU A 250 -30.85 1.83 -4.63
C LEU A 250 -31.11 1.25 -3.22
N GLY A 251 -31.43 2.09 -2.23
CA GLY A 251 -31.59 1.69 -0.82
C GLY A 251 -30.29 1.17 -0.18
N LEU A 252 -29.13 1.64 -0.66
CA LEU A 252 -27.80 1.18 -0.21
C LEU A 252 -27.08 2.19 0.70
N GLU A 253 -27.67 3.36 0.95
CA GLU A 253 -27.02 4.49 1.62
C GLU A 253 -26.48 4.14 3.02
N GLU A 254 -27.24 3.40 3.84
CA GLU A 254 -26.78 3.03 5.19
C GLU A 254 -25.63 2.01 5.17
N ALA A 255 -25.64 1.10 4.19
CA ALA A 255 -24.55 0.14 4.01
C ALA A 255 -23.26 0.86 3.56
N VAL A 256 -23.39 1.84 2.66
CA VAL A 256 -22.28 2.68 2.19
C VAL A 256 -21.74 3.56 3.32
N ILE A 257 -22.60 4.20 4.12
CA ILE A 257 -22.18 5.02 5.26
C ILE A 257 -21.44 4.17 6.30
N THR A 258 -21.93 2.97 6.58
CA THR A 258 -21.27 2.02 7.50
C THR A 258 -19.90 1.62 6.97
N PHE A 259 -19.81 1.29 5.68
CA PHE A 259 -18.54 0.97 5.03
C PHE A 259 -17.57 2.16 5.02
N SER A 260 -18.05 3.36 4.75
CA SER A 260 -17.27 4.59 4.78
C SER A 260 -16.70 4.83 6.18
N ARG A 261 -17.50 4.70 7.25
CA ARG A 261 -17.05 4.81 8.65
C ARG A 261 -16.02 3.75 9.05
N TYR A 262 -16.19 2.50 8.59
CA TYR A 262 -15.19 1.44 8.78
C TYR A 262 -13.84 1.82 8.19
N ASN A 263 -13.82 2.38 6.97
CA ASN A 263 -12.58 2.81 6.32
C ASN A 263 -12.01 4.10 6.93
N ALA A 264 -12.85 4.99 7.45
CA ALA A 264 -12.40 6.13 8.26
C ALA A 264 -11.59 5.70 9.49
N ASP A 265 -12.01 4.63 10.18
CA ASP A 265 -11.27 4.07 11.30
C ASP A 265 -9.92 3.48 10.83
N LYS A 266 -9.86 2.84 9.67
CA LYS A 266 -8.60 2.36 9.06
C LYS A 266 -7.67 3.51 8.68
N ALA A 267 -8.20 4.60 8.13
CA ALA A 267 -7.43 5.81 7.84
C ALA A 267 -6.80 6.42 9.10
N LEU A 268 -7.53 6.41 10.23
CA LEU A 268 -6.97 6.83 11.52
C LEU A 268 -5.86 5.89 12.02
N MET A 269 -6.03 4.58 11.87
CA MET A 269 -4.98 3.61 12.20
C MET A 269 -3.70 3.86 11.40
N ASN A 270 -3.80 4.17 10.10
CA ASN A 270 -2.65 4.54 9.27
C ASN A 270 -1.92 5.80 9.81
N LEU A 271 -2.63 6.70 10.48
CA LEU A 271 -2.09 7.89 11.13
C LEU A 271 -1.58 7.63 12.57
N GLY A 272 -1.62 6.39 13.05
CA GLY A 272 -1.27 6.04 14.44
C GLY A 272 -2.30 6.56 15.46
N LEU A 273 -3.56 6.72 15.05
CA LEU A 273 -4.65 7.22 15.88
C LEU A 273 -5.67 6.11 16.17
N GLU A 274 -6.36 6.26 17.30
CA GLU A 274 -7.43 5.35 17.69
C GLU A 274 -8.66 5.48 16.78
N PRO A 275 -9.41 4.40 16.53
CA PRO A 275 -10.68 4.43 15.83
C PRO A 275 -11.67 5.44 16.43
N TYR A 276 -12.47 6.08 15.57
CA TYR A 276 -13.43 7.10 15.97
C TYR A 276 -14.87 6.59 15.95
N PHE A 277 -15.26 5.84 14.92
CA PHE A 277 -16.62 5.33 14.78
C PHE A 277 -16.81 3.97 15.43
N GLY A 278 -15.75 3.17 15.54
CA GLY A 278 -15.77 1.85 16.17
C GLY A 278 -16.56 0.83 15.35
N VAL A 279 -16.57 0.95 14.03
CA VAL A 279 -17.32 0.02 13.16
C VAL A 279 -16.55 -1.29 13.03
N ALA A 280 -17.16 -2.38 13.49
CA ALA A 280 -16.58 -3.71 13.36
C ALA A 280 -16.78 -4.28 11.93
N ALA A 281 -15.91 -5.20 11.53
CA ALA A 281 -15.93 -5.78 10.19
C ALA A 281 -17.22 -6.56 9.89
N ASP A 282 -17.85 -7.17 10.90
CA ASP A 282 -19.12 -7.90 10.77
C ASP A 282 -20.34 -6.99 10.52
N ALA A 283 -20.21 -5.69 10.76
CA ALA A 283 -21.21 -4.69 10.41
C ALA A 283 -21.14 -4.26 8.93
N VAL A 284 -20.05 -4.58 8.23
CA VAL A 284 -19.87 -4.28 6.80
C VAL A 284 -20.52 -5.36 5.95
N ASN A 285 -21.07 -4.99 4.79
CA ASN A 285 -21.59 -5.95 3.83
C ASN A 285 -20.52 -7.01 3.48
N PRO A 286 -20.78 -8.31 3.69
CA PRO A 286 -19.75 -9.35 3.55
C PRO A 286 -19.25 -9.52 2.12
N VAL A 287 -20.06 -9.20 1.11
CA VAL A 287 -19.65 -9.24 -0.31
C VAL A 287 -18.63 -8.15 -0.59
N VAL A 288 -18.89 -6.93 -0.11
CA VAL A 288 -17.96 -5.79 -0.27
C VAL A 288 -16.69 -6.03 0.53
N LEU A 289 -16.82 -6.53 1.77
CA LEU A 289 -15.67 -6.85 2.62
C LEU A 289 -14.79 -7.96 2.02
N ALA A 290 -15.40 -8.97 1.39
CA ALA A 290 -14.66 -9.99 0.65
C ALA A 290 -13.95 -9.40 -0.58
N GLY A 291 -14.56 -8.42 -1.24
CA GLY A 291 -13.95 -7.68 -2.35
C GLY A 291 -12.72 -6.86 -1.94
N LEU A 292 -12.63 -6.41 -0.69
CA LEU A 292 -11.43 -5.76 -0.15
C LEU A 292 -10.26 -6.71 0.09
N ARG A 293 -10.49 -8.03 0.10
CA ARG A 293 -9.42 -9.00 0.27
C ARG A 293 -8.60 -9.03 -1.02
N THR A 294 -7.36 -8.55 -0.90
CA THR A 294 -6.34 -8.64 -1.94
C THR A 294 -5.84 -10.08 -2.13
N GLU A 295 -6.17 -10.98 -1.20
CA GLU A 295 -6.04 -12.42 -1.32
C GLU A 295 -7.12 -12.99 -2.26
N THR A 296 -6.72 -13.26 -3.50
CA THR A 296 -7.42 -14.10 -4.51
C THR A 296 -8.58 -13.51 -5.33
N LYS A 297 -8.29 -13.22 -6.60
CA LYS A 297 -9.06 -13.75 -7.74
C LYS A 297 -8.10 -14.56 -8.61
N ASN A 298 -8.46 -15.81 -8.92
CA ASN A 298 -7.81 -16.56 -9.98
C ASN A 298 -8.06 -15.80 -11.29
N HIS A 299 -7.05 -15.11 -11.82
CA HIS A 299 -7.14 -14.57 -13.18
C HIS A 299 -7.45 -15.72 -14.15
N ASP A 300 -8.41 -15.48 -15.04
CA ASP A 300 -8.80 -16.41 -16.09
C ASP A 300 -7.62 -16.63 -17.06
N PHE A 301 -6.84 -17.65 -16.76
CA PHE A 301 -5.63 -18.06 -17.48
C PHE A 301 -5.91 -18.43 -18.96
N PHE A 302 -7.18 -18.54 -19.35
CA PHE A 302 -7.60 -18.99 -20.68
C PHE A 302 -8.01 -17.88 -21.65
N SER A 303 -7.86 -16.59 -21.32
CA SER A 303 -8.07 -15.51 -22.30
C SER A 303 -7.03 -15.56 -23.42
N THR A 304 -7.48 -16.05 -24.58
CA THR A 304 -6.68 -16.31 -25.79
C THR A 304 -6.10 -15.04 -26.41
N LYS A 305 -4.77 -14.84 -26.26
CA LYS A 305 -3.82 -14.55 -27.36
C LYS A 305 -2.38 -14.44 -26.84
N GLY A 306 -1.48 -15.27 -27.35
CA GLY A 306 -0.04 -15.18 -27.09
C GLY A 306 0.65 -14.14 -27.97
N ASN A 307 1.45 -13.25 -27.37
CA ASN A 307 2.92 -13.30 -27.38
C ASN A 307 3.51 -11.97 -26.89
N GLY A 308 4.49 -12.07 -25.98
CA GLY A 308 5.57 -11.08 -25.88
C GLY A 308 5.69 -10.32 -24.57
N TYR A 309 6.04 -11.00 -23.49
CA TYR A 309 7.13 -10.72 -22.53
C TYR A 309 6.82 -11.44 -21.21
N VAL A 310 7.63 -12.46 -20.91
CA VAL A 310 7.55 -13.21 -19.65
C VAL A 310 8.11 -12.34 -18.53
N LYS A 311 7.23 -11.83 -17.65
CA LYS A 311 7.45 -11.42 -16.25
C LYS A 311 6.03 -11.31 -15.65
N ALA A 312 5.60 -12.03 -14.61
CA ALA A 312 6.30 -12.62 -13.48
C ALA A 312 5.66 -13.97 -13.08
N ILE A 313 6.48 -14.95 -12.66
CA ILE A 313 5.99 -16.24 -12.11
C ILE A 313 5.87 -16.18 -10.57
N ARG A 314 5.91 -14.98 -9.97
CA ARG A 314 5.66 -14.83 -8.54
C ARG A 314 5.05 -13.46 -8.27
N VAL A 315 3.74 -13.39 -8.42
CA VAL A 315 2.95 -12.44 -7.64
C VAL A 315 2.86 -13.10 -6.26
N GLU A 316 3.60 -12.56 -5.29
CA GLU A 316 3.38 -12.94 -3.89
C GLU A 316 2.08 -12.24 -3.45
N PRO A 317 1.05 -13.00 -3.05
CA PRO A 317 -0.21 -12.42 -2.60
C PRO A 317 0.03 -11.59 -1.36
N ILE A 318 -0.65 -10.44 -1.27
CA ILE A 318 -0.65 -9.63 -0.06
C ILE A 318 -1.47 -10.38 0.99
N THR A 319 -0.87 -10.60 2.16
CA THR A 319 -1.46 -11.27 3.32
C THR A 319 -1.57 -10.28 4.48
N ASP A 320 -2.33 -10.63 5.52
CA ASP A 320 -2.34 -9.87 6.79
C ASP A 320 -0.91 -9.65 7.36
N GLU A 321 0.07 -10.48 6.97
CA GLU A 321 1.48 -10.41 7.38
C GLU A 321 2.25 -9.29 6.66
N ASP A 322 1.81 -8.84 5.47
CA ASP A 322 2.40 -7.69 4.76
C ASP A 322 2.00 -6.34 5.39
N PHE A 323 1.00 -6.35 6.28
CA PHE A 323 0.56 -5.20 7.09
C PHE A 323 1.18 -5.20 8.49
N ILE A 324 2.06 -6.16 8.80
CA ILE A 324 2.88 -6.19 10.01
C ILE A 324 4.21 -5.51 9.71
N PHE A 325 4.32 -4.23 10.05
CA PHE A 325 5.60 -3.53 10.00
C PHE A 325 6.45 -3.93 11.20
N GLU A 326 7.39 -4.86 11.00
CA GLU A 326 8.43 -5.17 11.99
C GLU A 326 9.24 -3.90 12.30
N GLY A 327 9.00 -3.33 13.48
CA GLY A 327 9.65 -2.08 13.89
C GLY A 327 9.17 -1.46 15.21
N LEU A 328 8.04 -1.92 15.77
CA LEU A 328 7.51 -1.37 17.05
C LEU A 328 7.53 -2.33 18.25
N GLN A 329 8.16 -3.51 18.15
CA GLN A 329 8.74 -4.31 19.25
C GLN A 329 9.52 -5.50 18.66
N PRO A 330 10.65 -5.96 19.25
CA PRO A 330 11.46 -7.02 18.64
C PRO A 330 10.80 -8.41 18.78
N GLU A 331 10.41 -9.01 17.65
CA GLU A 331 9.87 -10.38 17.57
C GLU A 331 10.90 -11.47 17.95
N TYR A 332 12.19 -11.13 17.86
CA TYR A 332 13.30 -12.05 18.12
C TYR A 332 14.23 -11.49 19.20
N GLN A 333 14.65 -12.37 20.11
CA GLN A 333 15.68 -12.05 21.08
C GLN A 333 17.01 -11.72 20.35
N PRO A 334 17.79 -10.76 20.86
CA PRO A 334 18.99 -10.31 20.18
C PRO A 334 20.08 -11.39 20.16
N VAL A 335 20.99 -11.27 19.19
CA VAL A 335 22.09 -12.19 18.95
C VAL A 335 23.34 -11.73 19.68
N THR A 336 23.94 -12.61 20.47
CA THR A 336 25.25 -12.36 21.09
C THR A 336 26.36 -12.75 20.11
N LYS A 337 27.17 -11.76 19.70
CA LYS A 337 28.37 -11.98 18.88
C LYS A 337 29.51 -12.56 19.71
N ARG A 338 30.50 -13.12 19.02
CA ARG A 338 31.68 -13.77 19.63
C ARG A 338 32.50 -12.87 20.56
N ASP A 339 32.42 -11.55 20.36
CA ASP A 339 33.10 -10.53 21.17
C ASP A 339 32.22 -9.99 22.32
N GLY A 340 31.10 -10.64 22.59
CA GLY A 340 30.13 -10.24 23.61
C GLY A 340 29.18 -9.12 23.18
N ARG A 341 29.33 -8.55 21.98
CA ARG A 341 28.38 -7.53 21.49
C ARG A 341 27.02 -8.14 21.20
N VAL A 342 25.99 -7.55 21.79
CA VAL A 342 24.59 -7.88 21.52
C VAL A 342 24.13 -7.07 20.31
N VAL A 343 23.61 -7.75 19.28
CA VAL A 343 23.08 -7.11 18.07
C VAL A 343 21.66 -7.60 17.79
N PRO A 344 20.83 -6.82 17.10
CA PRO A 344 19.51 -7.29 16.66
C PRO A 344 19.62 -8.58 15.83
N PHE A 345 18.62 -9.45 15.96
CA PHE A 345 18.44 -10.58 15.05
C PHE A 345 18.20 -10.04 13.64
N ASP A 346 18.86 -10.63 12.65
CA ASP A 346 18.88 -10.15 11.26
C ASP A 346 18.89 -11.37 10.34
N GLU A 347 17.70 -11.74 9.87
CA GLU A 347 17.49 -12.89 8.98
C GLU A 347 18.18 -12.70 7.62
N LEU A 348 18.20 -11.47 7.09
CA LEU A 348 18.84 -11.16 5.81
C LEU A 348 20.34 -11.41 5.86
N ARG A 349 21.00 -11.23 7.01
CA ARG A 349 22.40 -11.61 7.19
C ARG A 349 22.62 -13.12 7.12
N ILE A 350 21.66 -13.92 7.58
CA ILE A 350 21.73 -15.39 7.52
C ILE A 350 21.55 -15.82 6.07
N VAL A 351 20.52 -15.32 5.38
CA VAL A 351 20.26 -15.59 3.95
C VAL A 351 21.47 -15.25 3.09
N ARG A 352 22.01 -14.04 3.21
CA ARG A 352 23.19 -13.62 2.43
C ARG A 352 24.43 -14.49 2.69
N ALA A 353 24.59 -15.00 3.91
CA ALA A 353 25.70 -15.90 4.22
C ALA A 353 25.52 -17.27 3.57
N VAL A 354 24.29 -17.77 3.53
CA VAL A 354 23.91 -19.04 2.88
C VAL A 354 24.01 -18.94 1.36
N GLU A 355 23.49 -17.88 0.76
CA GLU A 355 23.57 -17.62 -0.69
C GLU A 355 25.02 -17.53 -1.16
N ARG A 356 25.88 -16.80 -0.44
CA ARG A 356 27.31 -16.73 -0.76
C ARG A 356 28.00 -18.09 -0.71
N ALA A 357 27.56 -18.98 0.18
CA ALA A 357 28.09 -20.34 0.24
C ALA A 357 27.61 -21.17 -0.96
N GLY A 358 26.36 -20.99 -1.39
CA GLY A 358 25.82 -21.56 -2.63
C GLY A 358 26.59 -21.10 -3.86
N ASP A 359 26.76 -19.78 -4.01
CA ASP A 359 27.50 -19.15 -5.12
C ASP A 359 28.95 -19.65 -5.18
N ALA A 360 29.63 -19.76 -4.04
CA ALA A 360 31.00 -20.28 -3.97
C ALA A 360 31.11 -21.74 -4.42
N CYS A 361 30.02 -22.50 -4.33
CA CYS A 361 29.92 -23.88 -4.81
C CYS A 361 29.34 -23.99 -6.22
N GLY A 362 28.90 -22.89 -6.84
CA GLY A 362 28.14 -22.91 -8.09
C GLY A 362 26.77 -23.57 -7.98
N VAL A 363 26.18 -23.58 -6.78
CA VAL A 363 24.88 -24.21 -6.48
C VAL A 363 23.84 -23.12 -6.23
N ALA A 364 22.83 -23.05 -7.10
CA ALA A 364 21.65 -22.22 -6.87
C ALA A 364 20.78 -22.86 -5.77
N LEU A 365 20.54 -22.12 -4.70
CA LEU A 365 19.76 -22.58 -3.56
C LEU A 365 18.29 -22.18 -3.76
N ASP A 366 17.38 -23.10 -3.42
CA ASP A 366 15.93 -22.84 -3.49
C ASP A 366 15.50 -22.00 -2.26
N PRO A 367 14.87 -20.83 -2.46
CA PRO A 367 14.47 -19.96 -1.36
C PRO A 367 13.49 -20.63 -0.38
N GLY A 368 12.57 -21.47 -0.86
CA GLY A 368 11.64 -22.21 -0.02
C GLY A 368 12.32 -23.29 0.83
N VAL A 369 13.42 -23.86 0.32
CA VAL A 369 14.27 -24.80 1.07
C VAL A 369 15.11 -24.08 2.12
N ILE A 370 15.65 -22.90 1.81
CA ILE A 370 16.33 -22.03 2.79
C ILE A 370 15.37 -21.64 3.90
N GLU A 371 14.16 -21.19 3.56
CA GLU A 371 13.15 -20.79 4.53
C GLU A 371 12.78 -21.97 5.44
N ARG A 372 12.50 -23.14 4.86
CA ARG A 372 12.03 -24.33 5.60
C ARG A 372 13.10 -24.96 6.49
N HIS A 373 14.31 -25.15 5.98
CA HIS A 373 15.35 -25.95 6.64
C HIS A 373 16.40 -25.13 7.39
N ILE A 374 16.50 -23.82 7.15
CA ILE A 374 17.51 -22.97 7.78
C ILE A 374 16.85 -21.85 8.59
N LEU A 375 16.03 -21.00 7.97
CA LEU A 375 15.49 -19.82 8.64
C LEU A 375 14.44 -20.17 9.69
N ASN A 376 13.45 -21.00 9.36
CA ASN A 376 12.38 -21.39 10.28
C ASN A 376 12.89 -22.02 11.60
N PRO A 377 13.87 -22.95 11.58
CA PRO A 377 14.47 -23.46 12.82
C PRO A 377 15.15 -22.36 13.67
N ILE A 378 15.86 -21.44 13.02
CA ILE A 378 16.58 -20.35 13.71
C ILE A 378 15.59 -19.34 14.30
N LYS A 379 14.57 -18.93 13.51
CA LYS A 379 13.49 -18.02 13.93
C LYS A 379 12.75 -18.56 15.15
N ARG A 380 12.33 -19.83 15.13
CA ARG A 380 11.66 -20.49 16.28
C ARG A 380 12.51 -20.49 17.55
N LYS A 381 13.84 -20.58 17.41
CA LYS A 381 14.75 -20.57 18.55
C LYS A 381 14.99 -19.13 19.06
N ALA A 382 15.14 -18.17 18.14
CA ALA A 382 15.31 -16.75 18.44
C ALA A 382 14.07 -16.10 19.08
N GLN A 383 12.86 -16.60 18.78
CA GLN A 383 11.61 -16.19 19.45
C GLN A 383 11.58 -16.62 20.93
N ARG A 384 12.28 -17.70 21.29
CA ARG A 384 12.24 -18.30 22.63
C ARG A 384 13.42 -17.92 23.51
N GLN A 385 14.59 -17.65 22.93
CA GLN A 385 15.81 -17.33 23.67
C GLN A 385 16.79 -16.52 22.83
N GLY A 386 17.66 -15.75 23.50
CA GLY A 386 18.82 -15.13 22.85
C GLY A 386 19.77 -16.20 22.31
N LEU A 387 20.29 -15.97 21.10
CA LEU A 387 21.20 -16.90 20.43
C LEU A 387 22.62 -16.35 20.41
N HIS A 388 23.60 -17.21 20.66
CA HIS A 388 24.97 -16.90 20.29
C HIS A 388 25.18 -17.09 18.78
N ILE A 389 26.04 -16.28 18.17
CA ILE A 389 26.32 -16.37 16.72
C ILE A 389 26.85 -17.75 16.30
N GLU A 390 27.51 -18.49 17.19
CA GLU A 390 27.91 -19.88 16.90
C GLU A 390 26.70 -20.81 16.77
N GLU A 391 25.67 -20.63 17.60
CA GLU A 391 24.44 -21.45 17.52
C GLU A 391 23.69 -21.21 16.21
N ILE A 392 23.71 -19.97 15.70
CA ILE A 392 23.15 -19.64 14.38
C ILE A 392 23.93 -20.35 13.28
N GLN A 393 25.26 -20.39 13.38
CA GLN A 393 26.11 -21.05 12.39
C GLN A 393 25.94 -22.56 12.41
N ASP A 394 25.80 -23.17 13.58
CA ASP A 394 25.54 -24.61 13.72
C ASP A 394 24.18 -25.00 13.11
N LEU A 395 23.15 -24.17 13.31
CA LEU A 395 21.82 -24.40 12.69
C LEU A 395 21.83 -24.21 11.18
N VAL A 396 22.63 -23.27 10.66
CA VAL A 396 22.86 -23.13 9.20
C VAL A 396 23.54 -24.37 8.63
N GLU A 397 24.55 -24.90 9.34
CA GLU A 397 25.24 -26.13 8.93
C GLU A 397 24.29 -27.33 8.90
N GLU A 398 23.46 -27.50 9.93
CA GLU A 398 22.47 -28.58 10.00
C GLU A 398 21.45 -28.48 8.85
N GLY A 399 20.90 -27.29 8.61
CA GLY A 399 19.94 -27.07 7.52
C GLY A 399 20.54 -27.27 6.13
N LEU A 400 21.80 -26.86 5.94
CA LEU A 400 22.55 -27.13 4.71
C LEU A 400 22.92 -28.62 4.59
N MET A 401 23.22 -29.35 5.67
CA MET A 401 23.49 -30.79 5.60
C MET A 401 22.27 -31.59 5.19
N GLN A 402 21.06 -31.16 5.58
CA GLN A 402 19.81 -31.80 5.19
C GLN A 402 19.46 -31.58 3.71
N SER A 403 19.72 -30.38 3.20
CA SER A 403 19.21 -29.94 1.89
C SER A 403 20.28 -29.83 0.80
N TYR A 404 21.50 -29.42 1.17
CA TYR A 404 22.62 -29.14 0.26
C TYR A 404 23.98 -29.60 0.82
N PRO A 405 24.22 -30.93 0.96
CA PRO A 405 25.41 -31.45 1.65
C PRO A 405 26.76 -30.96 1.09
N ALA A 406 26.84 -30.65 -0.21
CA ALA A 406 28.05 -30.10 -0.83
C ALA A 406 28.33 -28.65 -0.39
N VAL A 407 27.28 -27.84 -0.26
CA VAL A 407 27.35 -26.44 0.20
C VAL A 407 27.64 -26.39 1.70
N ALA A 408 27.06 -27.32 2.48
CA ALA A 408 27.35 -27.46 3.90
C ALA A 408 28.85 -27.68 4.17
N ARG A 409 29.49 -28.59 3.41
CA ARG A 409 30.93 -28.85 3.54
C ARG A 409 31.77 -27.61 3.24
N ALA A 410 31.42 -26.85 2.20
CA ALA A 410 32.13 -25.62 1.86
C ALA A 410 31.92 -24.52 2.92
N TYR A 411 30.71 -24.40 3.47
CA TYR A 411 30.39 -23.48 4.55
C TYR A 411 31.20 -23.77 5.82
N ILE A 412 31.28 -25.05 6.23
CA ILE A 412 32.07 -25.51 7.39
C ILE A 412 33.55 -25.18 7.20
N LEU A 413 34.12 -25.51 6.03
CA LEU A 413 35.52 -25.22 5.71
C LEU A 413 35.82 -23.71 5.73
N TYR A 414 34.91 -22.88 5.21
CA TYR A 414 35.02 -21.43 5.24
C TYR A 414 34.97 -20.87 6.66
N ARG A 415 34.08 -21.39 7.51
CA ARG A 415 33.98 -21.03 8.94
C ARG A 415 35.29 -21.35 9.67
N GLU A 416 35.85 -22.53 9.46
CA GLU A 416 37.13 -22.95 10.04
C GLU A 416 38.29 -22.08 9.56
N GLU A 417 38.38 -21.79 8.26
CA GLU A 417 39.44 -20.96 7.71
C GLU A 417 39.39 -19.55 8.29
N ARG A 418 38.19 -18.98 8.41
CA ARG A 418 37.99 -17.68 9.06
C ARG A 418 38.30 -17.75 10.56
N ALA A 419 38.03 -18.86 11.24
CA ALA A 419 38.39 -19.03 12.65
C ALA A 419 39.92 -19.07 12.82
N ARG A 420 40.65 -19.81 11.97
CA ARG A 420 42.13 -19.84 11.98
C ARG A 420 42.74 -18.48 11.67
N ARG A 421 42.24 -17.76 10.65
CA ARG A 421 42.72 -16.41 10.31
C ARG A 421 42.50 -15.39 11.43
N ARG A 422 41.58 -15.64 12.37
CA ARG A 422 41.32 -14.78 13.53
C ARG A 422 42.12 -15.16 14.78
N GLY A 423 42.61 -16.41 14.90
CA GLY A 423 43.50 -16.82 15.99
C GLY A 423 44.99 -16.51 15.74
N LEU A 424 45.30 -15.97 14.56
CA LEU A 424 46.64 -15.51 14.15
C LEU A 424 46.80 -13.97 14.23
N ALA A 425 45.77 -13.25 14.66
CA ALA A 425 45.74 -11.82 14.92
C ALA A 425 45.41 -11.59 16.40
#